data_AF-A0A024W9G4-F1
#
_entry.id   AF-A0A024W9G4-F1
#
_cell.length_a   1.000
_cell.length_b   1.000
_cell.length_c   1.000
_cell.angle_alpha   90.00
_cell.angle_beta   90.00
_cell.angle_gamma   90.00
#
_symmetry.space_group_name_H-M   'P 1'
#
loop_
_entity.id
_entity.type
_entity.pdbx_description
1 polymer ?
#
loop_
_entity_poly.entity_id
_entity_poly.type
_entity_poly.pdbx_seq_one_letter_code
_entity_poly.pdbx_strand_id
1 'polypeptide(L)'
;MGKGAVHPNGSNFCRFLKYNIVDKMRTLVNTNLYDTPRWLEWSERAPPMEIYNISLKTKYNNNKYMDLVKFLLKKYPHLRFQDCYVEGNNNIKGYDYFRNDHIITQMATHQLYYMNRGYSKKEALEKTEKLFYDRRMDIEKQQKINMCLAIDEKVKPIYTNGYQYLYETSTY
;
A
#
# COMPACT_ATOMS: atom_id res chain seq x y z
N MET A 1 26.41 -1.39 -16.01
CA MET A 1 25.46 -2.47 -15.70
C MET A 1 24.24 -1.86 -15.01
N GLY A 2 23.09 -1.85 -15.69
CA GLY A 2 21.88 -1.15 -15.22
C GLY A 2 21.31 -1.80 -13.97
N LYS A 3 21.07 -0.98 -12.93
CA LYS A 3 20.30 -1.39 -11.74
C LYS A 3 18.83 -1.55 -12.13
N GLY A 4 18.50 -2.68 -12.76
CA GLY A 4 17.13 -3.07 -13.02
C GLY A 4 16.37 -3.26 -11.70
N ALA A 5 15.10 -2.89 -11.69
CA ALA A 5 14.20 -3.22 -10.60
C ALA A 5 14.17 -4.75 -10.44
N VAL A 6 14.54 -5.23 -9.25
CA VAL A 6 14.56 -6.65 -8.93
C VAL A 6 13.11 -7.11 -8.77
N HIS A 7 12.70 -8.05 -9.61
CA HIS A 7 11.39 -8.72 -9.51
C HIS A 7 11.23 -9.35 -8.10
N PRO A 8 10.02 -9.40 -7.52
CA PRO A 8 9.79 -9.99 -6.19
C PRO A 8 10.33 -11.42 -6.02
N ASN A 9 10.52 -12.14 -7.14
CA ASN A 9 10.99 -13.54 -7.16
C ASN A 9 12.49 -13.68 -7.56
N GLY A 10 13.28 -12.60 -7.60
CA GLY A 10 14.70 -12.67 -7.95
C GLY A 10 15.57 -13.21 -6.80
N SER A 11 16.02 -14.46 -6.91
CA SER A 11 16.77 -15.20 -5.89
C SER A 11 18.26 -14.81 -5.80
N ASN A 12 18.56 -13.75 -5.03
CA ASN A 12 19.94 -13.38 -4.69
C ASN A 12 20.15 -13.38 -3.17
N PHE A 13 20.35 -14.58 -2.59
CA PHE A 13 20.53 -14.79 -1.16
C PHE A 13 22.01 -14.98 -0.79
N CYS A 14 22.51 -14.18 0.15
CA CYS A 14 23.82 -14.37 0.77
C CYS A 14 23.62 -14.96 2.18
N ARG A 15 24.41 -15.98 2.53
CA ARG A 15 24.25 -16.78 3.76
C ARG A 15 25.06 -16.16 4.90
N PHE A 16 24.43 -15.88 6.03
CA PHE A 16 25.12 -15.58 7.29
C PHE A 16 24.59 -16.52 8.37
N LEU A 17 25.47 -16.97 9.27
CA LEU A 17 25.14 -17.88 10.37
C LEU A 17 24.59 -17.06 11.55
N LYS A 18 23.34 -17.35 11.98
CA LYS A 18 22.78 -16.77 13.22
C LYS A 18 23.13 -17.68 14.40
N TYR A 19 23.29 -17.09 15.58
CA TYR A 19 23.58 -17.79 16.84
C TYR A 19 22.48 -18.81 17.15
N ASN A 20 22.78 -20.09 16.94
CA ASN A 20 21.93 -21.19 17.34
C ASN A 20 22.06 -21.40 18.85
N ILE A 21 21.30 -20.62 19.62
CA ILE A 21 21.39 -20.59 21.08
C ILE A 21 20.91 -21.92 21.68
N VAL A 22 19.87 -22.53 21.10
CA VAL A 22 19.35 -23.83 21.56
C VAL A 22 20.41 -24.91 21.39
N ASP A 23 21.02 -25.04 20.21
CA ASP A 23 22.05 -26.07 20.02
C ASP A 23 23.34 -25.80 20.79
N LYS A 24 23.72 -24.53 20.97
CA LYS A 24 24.83 -24.17 21.85
C LYS A 24 24.55 -24.49 23.31
N MET A 25 23.32 -24.34 23.77
CA MET A 25 22.94 -24.69 25.14
C MET A 25 22.87 -26.22 25.31
N ARG A 26 22.35 -26.93 24.31
CA ARG A 26 22.37 -28.41 24.28
C ARG A 26 23.79 -28.95 24.39
N THR A 27 24.76 -28.38 23.67
CA THR A 27 26.15 -28.84 23.77
C THR A 27 26.75 -28.57 25.14
N LEU A 28 26.44 -27.43 25.78
CA LEU A 28 26.90 -27.11 27.13
C LEU A 28 26.31 -28.03 28.20
N VAL A 29 25.02 -28.36 28.07
CA VAL A 29 24.34 -29.33 28.93
C VAL A 29 24.91 -30.75 28.72
N ASN A 30 25.07 -31.18 27.47
CA ASN A 30 25.58 -32.52 27.14
C ASN A 30 27.03 -32.73 27.58
N THR A 31 27.80 -31.64 27.72
CA THR A 31 29.18 -31.67 28.23
C THR A 31 29.26 -31.56 29.75
N ASN A 32 28.12 -31.57 30.45
CA ASN A 32 28.00 -31.37 31.91
C ASN A 32 28.68 -30.08 32.41
N LEU A 33 28.81 -29.07 31.55
CA LEU A 33 29.35 -27.76 31.93
C LEU A 33 28.28 -26.86 32.55
N TYR A 34 27.00 -27.19 32.36
CA TYR A 34 25.88 -26.37 32.83
C TYR A 34 24.62 -27.23 33.05
N ASP A 35 23.85 -26.92 34.08
CA ASP A 35 22.59 -27.61 34.38
C ASP A 35 21.50 -27.29 33.35
N THR A 36 20.60 -28.25 33.06
CA THR A 36 19.49 -28.06 32.12
C THR A 36 18.59 -26.89 32.55
N PRO A 37 18.56 -25.76 31.81
CA PRO A 37 17.70 -24.66 32.19
C PRO A 37 16.25 -24.97 31.76
N ARG A 38 15.29 -24.52 32.56
CA ARG A 38 13.85 -24.78 32.35
C ARG A 38 13.32 -24.33 30.97
N TRP A 39 13.91 -23.28 30.39
CA TRP A 39 13.53 -22.81 29.06
C TRP A 39 14.00 -23.75 27.94
N LEU A 40 15.11 -24.50 28.15
CA LEU A 40 15.61 -25.44 27.16
C LEU A 40 14.63 -26.61 27.02
N GLU A 41 14.13 -27.14 28.14
CA GLU A 41 13.10 -28.19 28.16
C GLU A 41 11.84 -27.77 27.38
N TRP A 42 11.38 -26.52 27.57
CA TRP A 42 10.24 -25.98 26.84
C TRP A 42 10.53 -25.82 25.34
N SER A 43 11.75 -25.40 25.00
CA SER A 43 12.19 -25.30 23.61
C SER A 43 12.39 -26.66 22.94
N GLU A 44 12.65 -27.73 23.69
CA GLU A 44 12.74 -29.08 23.14
C GLU A 44 11.37 -29.68 22.87
N ARG A 45 10.38 -29.36 23.73
CA ARG A 45 8.98 -29.73 23.52
C ARG A 45 8.35 -29.00 22.33
N ALA A 46 8.74 -27.74 22.12
CA ALA A 46 8.28 -26.91 21.01
C ALA A 46 9.50 -26.24 20.35
N PRO A 47 10.21 -26.95 19.45
CA PRO A 47 11.39 -26.40 18.80
C PRO A 47 11.03 -25.12 18.06
N PRO A 48 11.86 -24.05 18.20
CA PRO A 48 11.65 -22.85 17.41
C PRO A 48 11.68 -23.25 15.93
N MET A 49 10.78 -22.68 15.13
CA MET A 49 10.73 -22.99 13.70
C MET A 49 12.10 -22.78 13.08
N GLU A 50 12.54 -23.75 12.27
CA GLU A 50 13.79 -23.64 11.52
C GLU A 50 13.71 -22.40 10.64
N ILE A 51 14.43 -21.36 11.04
CA ILE A 51 14.58 -20.16 10.23
C ILE A 51 15.56 -20.53 9.12
N TYR A 52 15.06 -21.21 8.08
CA TYR A 52 15.75 -21.29 6.80
C TYR A 52 15.98 -19.84 6.37
N ASN A 53 17.21 -19.35 6.55
CA ASN A 53 17.58 -17.95 6.37
C ASN A 53 17.46 -17.51 4.91
N ILE A 54 16.23 -17.23 4.47
CA ILE A 54 15.96 -16.14 3.54
C ILE A 54 15.96 -14.91 4.44
N SER A 55 17.14 -14.30 4.63
CA SER A 55 17.33 -13.30 5.68
C SER A 55 16.22 -12.23 5.65
N LEU A 56 15.57 -12.03 6.80
CA LEU A 56 14.86 -10.80 7.20
C LEU A 56 15.84 -9.62 7.33
N LYS A 57 16.82 -9.46 6.43
CA LYS A 57 17.12 -8.10 6.01
C LYS A 57 15.85 -7.68 5.31
N THR A 58 15.04 -6.87 5.98
CA THR A 58 14.28 -5.86 5.27
C THR A 58 15.31 -5.13 4.43
N LYS A 59 15.60 -5.63 3.21
CA LYS A 59 16.15 -4.79 2.16
C LYS A 59 15.28 -3.56 2.25
N TYR A 60 15.87 -2.38 2.43
CA TYR A 60 15.17 -1.12 2.32
C TYR A 60 14.29 -1.24 1.10
N ASN A 61 13.00 -1.52 1.31
CA ASN A 61 12.10 -1.74 0.22
C ASN A 61 11.85 -0.32 -0.22
N ASN A 62 12.56 0.11 -1.26
CA ASN A 62 12.46 1.46 -1.78
C ASN A 62 11.12 1.55 -2.53
N ASN A 63 10.05 1.47 -1.74
CA ASN A 63 8.70 1.47 -2.21
C ASN A 63 8.34 2.92 -2.53
N LYS A 64 8.67 3.32 -3.76
CA LYS A 64 8.37 4.66 -4.30
C LYS A 64 6.89 5.01 -4.20
N TYR A 65 6.01 4.02 -4.11
CA TYR A 65 4.56 4.22 -3.97
C TYR A 65 4.20 5.16 -2.83
N MET A 66 4.76 4.95 -1.62
CA MET A 66 4.41 5.77 -0.46
C MET A 66 4.80 7.24 -0.65
N ASP A 67 5.93 7.48 -1.31
CA ASP A 67 6.38 8.84 -1.64
C ASP A 67 5.53 9.48 -2.74
N LEU A 68 5.08 8.69 -3.72
CA LEU A 68 4.15 9.16 -4.76
C LEU A 68 2.80 9.53 -4.16
N VAL A 69 2.23 8.70 -3.29
CA VAL A 69 0.97 8.99 -2.59
C VAL A 69 1.07 10.26 -1.77
N LYS A 70 2.14 10.44 -0.98
CA LYS A 70 2.38 11.68 -0.22
C LYS A 70 2.48 12.91 -1.13
N PHE A 71 3.17 12.77 -2.26
CA PHE A 71 3.29 13.85 -3.24
C PHE A 71 1.93 14.19 -3.87
N LEU A 72 1.14 13.19 -4.27
CA LEU A 72 -0.18 13.38 -4.85
C LEU A 72 -1.14 14.03 -3.84
N LEU A 73 -1.14 13.60 -2.58
CA LEU A 73 -1.93 14.22 -1.51
C LEU A 73 -1.52 15.66 -1.23
N LYS A 74 -0.24 16.01 -1.39
CA LYS A 74 0.23 17.39 -1.27
C LYS A 74 -0.27 18.24 -2.44
N LYS A 75 -0.32 17.70 -3.66
CA LYS A 75 -0.81 18.39 -4.86
C LYS A 75 -2.34 18.49 -4.88
N TYR A 76 -3.04 17.44 -4.44
CA TYR A 76 -4.49 17.28 -4.48
C TYR A 76 -5.04 16.88 -3.09
N PRO A 77 -5.04 17.79 -2.11
CA PRO A 77 -5.43 17.47 -0.73
C PRO A 77 -6.90 17.06 -0.60
N HIS A 78 -7.76 17.55 -1.48
CA HIS A 78 -9.20 17.25 -1.48
C HIS A 78 -9.49 15.77 -1.75
N LEU A 79 -8.63 15.07 -2.49
CA LEU A 79 -8.80 13.64 -2.81
C LEU A 79 -8.77 12.76 -1.56
N ARG A 80 -8.26 13.26 -0.43
CA ARG A 80 -8.29 12.55 0.86
C ARG A 80 -9.70 12.30 1.37
N PHE A 81 -10.63 13.19 1.04
CA PHE A 81 -12.01 13.13 1.53
C PHE A 81 -12.93 12.38 0.58
N GLN A 82 -12.45 12.00 -0.60
CA GLN A 82 -13.19 11.15 -1.50
C GLN A 82 -13.30 9.75 -0.90
N ASP A 83 -14.52 9.23 -0.79
CA ASP A 83 -14.80 7.91 -0.24
C ASP A 83 -14.20 7.68 1.17
N CYS A 84 -14.08 8.75 1.96
CA CYS A 84 -13.40 8.70 3.26
C CYS A 84 -14.15 7.91 4.34
N TYR A 85 -15.43 7.61 4.14
CA TYR A 85 -16.25 6.76 5.03
C TYR A 85 -16.32 5.30 4.57
N VAL A 86 -15.66 4.96 3.46
CA VAL A 86 -15.60 3.58 2.97
C VAL A 86 -14.58 2.80 3.78
N GLU A 87 -14.97 1.62 4.24
CA GLU A 87 -14.11 0.72 5.00
C GLU A 87 -12.82 0.38 4.22
N GLY A 88 -11.68 0.49 4.90
CA GLY A 88 -10.35 0.33 4.30
C GLY A 88 -9.70 1.63 3.83
N ASN A 89 -10.40 2.77 3.90
CA ASN A 89 -9.79 4.10 3.78
C ASN A 89 -9.58 4.72 5.17
N ASN A 90 -8.42 5.35 5.37
CA ASN A 90 -8.11 6.13 6.56
C ASN A 90 -7.66 7.52 6.14
N ASN A 91 -8.44 8.53 6.55
CA ASN A 91 -8.22 9.94 6.25
C ASN A 91 -7.44 10.68 7.36
N ILE A 92 -7.05 10.00 8.44
CA ILE A 92 -6.27 10.57 9.53
C ILE A 92 -4.87 10.92 9.03
N LYS A 93 -4.51 12.20 9.17
CA LYS A 93 -3.21 12.71 8.74
C LYS A 93 -2.06 11.97 9.43
N GLY A 94 -1.20 11.37 8.61
CA GLY A 94 -0.07 10.55 9.08
C GLY A 94 -0.33 9.04 9.04
N TYR A 95 -1.60 8.63 8.93
CA TYR A 95 -2.05 7.26 8.72
C TYR A 95 -2.81 7.12 7.40
N ASP A 96 -2.32 7.82 6.36
CA ASP A 96 -2.95 7.85 5.04
C ASP A 96 -2.85 6.46 4.39
N TYR A 97 -3.92 5.69 4.51
CA TYR A 97 -4.09 4.37 3.92
C TYR A 97 -5.37 4.38 3.11
N PHE A 98 -5.31 3.88 1.89
CA PHE A 98 -6.45 3.89 0.98
C PHE A 98 -6.56 2.54 0.30
N ARG A 99 -7.79 2.13 -0.01
CA ARG A 99 -8.12 0.94 -0.77
C ARG A 99 -7.58 1.04 -2.21
N ASN A 100 -7.43 -0.11 -2.85
CA ASN A 100 -6.81 -0.22 -4.18
C ASN A 100 -7.58 0.49 -5.30
N ASP A 101 -8.88 0.73 -5.09
CA ASP A 101 -9.78 1.41 -6.01
C ASP A 101 -9.86 2.92 -5.74
N HIS A 102 -9.30 3.43 -4.65
CA HIS A 102 -9.28 4.86 -4.37
C HIS A 102 -8.48 5.60 -5.45
N ILE A 103 -8.92 6.79 -5.89
CA ILE A 103 -8.27 7.48 -7.02
C ILE A 103 -6.79 7.77 -6.76
N ILE A 104 -6.40 8.10 -5.53
CA ILE A 104 -4.99 8.33 -5.19
C ILE A 104 -4.14 7.07 -5.40
N THR A 105 -4.65 5.90 -5.02
CA THR A 105 -3.94 4.63 -5.19
C THR A 105 -3.86 4.25 -6.66
N GLN A 106 -4.94 4.46 -7.42
CA GLN A 106 -4.94 4.29 -8.88
C GLN A 106 -3.95 5.25 -9.59
N MET A 107 -3.93 6.54 -9.22
CA MET A 107 -3.00 7.51 -9.81
C MET A 107 -1.54 7.13 -9.53
N ALA A 108 -1.24 6.74 -8.28
CA ALA A 108 0.10 6.32 -7.89
C ALA A 108 0.55 5.03 -8.61
N THR A 109 -0.35 4.06 -8.79
CA THR A 109 -0.04 2.82 -9.52
C THR A 109 0.17 3.08 -11.01
N HIS A 110 -0.66 3.90 -11.66
CA HIS A 110 -0.46 4.30 -13.05
C HIS A 110 0.83 5.12 -13.24
N GLN A 111 1.17 5.99 -12.30
CA GLN A 111 2.41 6.76 -12.37
C GLN A 111 3.62 5.83 -12.26
N LEU A 112 3.58 4.86 -11.33
CA LEU A 112 4.61 3.84 -11.18
C LEU A 112 4.73 2.98 -12.44
N TYR A 113 3.61 2.64 -13.08
CA TYR A 113 3.59 1.90 -14.34
C TYR A 113 4.34 2.62 -15.47
N TYR A 114 4.10 3.93 -15.65
CA TYR A 114 4.86 4.72 -16.63
C TYR A 114 6.33 4.85 -16.21
N MET A 115 6.64 5.08 -14.94
CA MET A 115 8.03 5.14 -14.48
C MET A 115 8.79 3.82 -14.73
N ASN A 116 8.13 2.68 -14.58
CA ASN A 116 8.71 1.36 -14.86
C ASN A 116 8.98 1.13 -16.36
N ARG A 117 8.31 1.89 -17.24
CA ARG A 117 8.54 1.89 -18.69
C ARG A 117 9.61 2.89 -19.15
N GLY A 118 10.30 3.55 -18.21
CA GLY A 118 11.40 4.46 -18.50
C GLY A 118 11.00 5.94 -18.62
N TYR A 119 9.73 6.29 -18.38
CA TYR A 119 9.31 7.69 -18.33
C TYR A 119 9.89 8.42 -17.12
N SER A 120 10.20 9.70 -17.29
CA SER A 120 10.60 10.55 -16.15
C SER A 120 9.44 10.72 -15.17
N LYS A 121 9.73 11.02 -13.89
CA LYS A 121 8.68 11.21 -12.86
C LYS A 121 7.65 12.27 -13.27
N LYS A 122 8.10 13.33 -13.97
CA LYS A 122 7.27 14.43 -14.45
C LYS A 122 6.39 14.01 -15.62
N GLU A 123 6.96 13.38 -16.65
CA GLU A 123 6.21 12.87 -17.80
C GLU A 123 5.19 11.79 -17.40
N ALA A 124 5.59 10.90 -16.49
CA ALA A 124 4.70 9.89 -15.94
C ALA A 124 3.50 10.54 -15.25
N LEU A 125 3.74 11.60 -14.47
CA LEU A 125 2.67 12.36 -13.79
C LEU A 125 1.73 13.04 -14.81
N GLU A 126 2.27 13.73 -15.80
CA GLU A 126 1.48 14.42 -16.83
C GLU A 126 0.58 13.44 -17.61
N LYS A 127 1.11 12.27 -17.98
CA LYS A 127 0.32 11.23 -18.64
C LYS A 127 -0.77 10.68 -17.73
N THR A 128 -0.47 10.45 -16.45
CA THR A 128 -1.51 10.03 -15.50
C THR A 128 -2.57 11.10 -15.31
N GLU A 129 -2.19 12.36 -15.12
CA GLU A 129 -3.15 13.44 -14.88
C GLU A 129 -4.09 13.61 -16.07
N LYS A 130 -3.56 13.53 -17.29
CA LYS A 130 -4.38 13.56 -18.50
C LYS A 130 -5.40 12.41 -18.53
N LEU A 131 -4.96 11.18 -18.28
CA LEU A 131 -5.85 10.00 -18.25
C LEU A 131 -7.00 10.15 -17.24
N PHE A 132 -6.69 10.61 -16.03
CA PHE A 132 -7.69 10.80 -14.98
C PHE A 132 -8.60 12.00 -15.26
N TYR A 133 -8.06 13.06 -15.86
CA TYR A 133 -8.85 14.22 -16.26
C TYR A 133 -9.85 13.86 -17.36
N ASP A 134 -9.41 13.19 -18.41
CA ASP A 134 -10.27 12.73 -19.52
C ASP A 134 -11.40 11.84 -18.98
N ARG A 135 -11.06 10.89 -18.10
CA ARG A 135 -12.05 10.03 -17.43
C ARG A 135 -13.05 10.84 -16.57
N ARG A 136 -12.60 11.87 -15.87
CA ARG A 136 -13.50 12.74 -15.08
C ARG A 136 -14.42 13.55 -15.98
N MET A 137 -13.91 14.08 -17.09
CA MET A 137 -14.72 14.80 -18.07
C MET A 137 -15.82 13.93 -18.66
N ASP A 138 -15.51 12.67 -18.98
CA ASP A 138 -16.49 11.71 -19.48
C ASP A 138 -17.57 11.38 -18.45
N ILE A 139 -17.17 11.14 -17.19
CA ILE A 139 -18.10 10.89 -16.08
C ILE A 139 -19.01 12.10 -15.87
N GLU A 140 -18.47 13.32 -15.84
CA GLU A 140 -19.25 14.54 -15.65
C GLU A 140 -20.22 14.77 -16.81
N LYS A 141 -19.78 14.52 -18.05
CA LYS A 141 -20.64 14.59 -19.24
C LYS A 141 -21.78 13.59 -19.15
N GLN A 142 -21.50 12.33 -18.81
CA GLN A 142 -22.52 11.31 -18.61
C GLN A 142 -23.49 11.67 -17.50
N GLN A 143 -22.99 12.19 -16.37
CA GLN A 143 -23.85 12.66 -15.29
C GLN A 143 -24.77 13.80 -15.73
N LYS A 144 -24.25 14.78 -16.49
CA LYS A 144 -25.07 15.86 -17.05
C LYS A 144 -26.17 15.33 -17.96
N ILE A 145 -25.83 14.42 -18.87
CA ILE A 145 -26.81 13.76 -19.75
C ILE A 145 -27.84 13.01 -18.90
N ASN A 146 -27.41 12.23 -17.91
CA ASN A 146 -28.30 11.49 -17.03
C ASN A 146 -29.20 12.42 -16.22
N MET A 147 -28.72 13.56 -15.71
CA MET A 147 -29.55 14.55 -15.03
C MET A 147 -30.58 15.19 -15.98
N CYS A 148 -30.20 15.47 -17.23
CA CYS A 148 -31.13 15.99 -18.23
C CYS A 148 -32.19 14.96 -18.66
N LEU A 149 -31.81 13.68 -18.72
CA LEU A 149 -32.73 12.58 -19.04
C LEU A 149 -33.62 12.20 -17.84
N ALA A 150 -33.09 12.34 -16.63
CA ALA A 150 -33.75 11.94 -15.39
C ALA A 150 -34.53 13.08 -14.73
N ILE A 151 -35.07 14.02 -15.51
CA ILE A 151 -35.99 15.05 -15.00
C ILE A 151 -37.19 14.42 -14.25
N ASP A 152 -37.49 13.12 -14.47
CA ASP A 152 -38.49 12.35 -13.72
C ASP A 152 -37.93 11.33 -12.67
N GLU A 153 -36.63 11.01 -12.66
CA GLU A 153 -36.05 10.03 -11.71
C GLU A 153 -34.90 10.64 -10.90
N LYS A 154 -34.97 10.53 -9.56
CA LYS A 154 -34.01 11.11 -8.60
C LYS A 154 -32.58 10.54 -8.76
N VAL A 155 -31.83 10.98 -9.77
CA VAL A 155 -30.40 10.65 -9.91
C VAL A 155 -29.60 11.44 -8.89
N LYS A 156 -28.97 10.73 -7.94
CA LYS A 156 -28.11 11.35 -6.92
C LYS A 156 -26.81 11.87 -7.54
N PRO A 157 -26.43 13.14 -7.31
CA PRO A 157 -25.13 13.65 -7.74
C PRO A 157 -23.99 12.94 -7.01
N ILE A 158 -22.88 12.67 -7.70
CA ILE A 158 -21.65 12.19 -7.05
C ILE A 158 -20.94 13.41 -6.46
N TYR A 159 -21.22 13.72 -5.19
CA TYR A 159 -20.60 14.87 -4.53
C TYR A 159 -19.11 14.62 -4.25
N THR A 160 -18.30 15.63 -4.53
CA THR A 160 -16.84 15.63 -4.28
C THR A 160 -16.46 16.35 -2.99
N ASN A 161 -17.43 16.96 -2.30
CA ASN A 161 -17.19 17.77 -1.11
C ASN A 161 -18.06 17.30 0.06
N GLY A 162 -17.45 17.06 1.22
CA GLY A 162 -18.13 16.52 2.41
C GLY A 162 -19.26 17.40 2.94
N TYR A 163 -19.21 18.71 2.67
CA TYR A 163 -20.28 19.65 3.00
C TYR A 163 -21.59 19.29 2.27
N GLN A 164 -21.55 19.03 0.96
CA GLN A 164 -22.76 18.73 0.18
C GLN A 164 -23.38 17.37 0.50
N TYR A 165 -22.59 16.39 0.95
CA TYR A 165 -23.11 15.11 1.44
C TYR A 165 -23.92 15.27 2.74
N LEU A 166 -23.48 16.18 3.62
CA LEU A 166 -24.05 16.35 4.97
C LEU A 166 -25.36 17.16 4.96
N TYR A 167 -25.53 18.04 3.98
CA TYR A 167 -26.74 18.85 3.78
C TYR A 167 -27.70 18.28 2.74
N GLU A 168 -27.52 17.03 2.31
CA GLU A 168 -28.53 16.32 1.55
C GLU A 168 -29.70 16.03 2.49
N THR A 169 -30.62 16.99 2.64
CA THR A 169 -31.85 16.79 3.40
C THR A 169 -32.59 15.63 2.74
N SER A 170 -32.67 14.52 3.45
CA SER A 170 -33.52 13.38 3.13
C SER A 170 -34.98 13.85 3.05
N THR A 171 -35.38 14.33 1.88
CA THR A 171 -36.79 14.41 1.49
C THR A 171 -37.24 12.98 1.22
N TYR A 172 -37.63 12.31 2.30
CA TYR A 172 -38.70 11.32 2.24
C TYR A 172 -40.01 12.06 1.94
#